data_AF-A0A922S771-F1
#
_entry.id   AF-A0A922S771-F1
#
_cell.length_a   1.000
_cell.length_b   1.000
_cell.length_c   1.000
_cell.angle_alpha   90.00
_cell.angle_beta   90.00
_cell.angle_gamma   90.00
#
_symmetry.space_group_name_H-M   'P 1'
#
loop_
_entity.id
_entity.type
_entity.pdbx_description
1 polymer ?
#
loop_
_entity_poly.entity_id
_entity_poly.type
_entity_poly.pdbx_seq_one_letter_code
_entity_poly.pdbx_strand_id
1 'polypeptide(L)'
;MTAFEFSVTSGLYPLRLNFKMCLIKRELKNCVGYLKKRNDVIFLGTKVNPTVNLVYFGGDVQDYEYNMSQNNFNNQYIRWNLEDTAQNLYVRFTNHFRDSNPHVWIIRASHWISNSIACYVNFMPFTKSGVPLFENDDICKMTGMMHLSCLLSNAAKKLLNCEANIQCQISTIPIRLIGFSKGCCVLTEILYEFSVLSRSKKLPTDSVKGVPAQVLGLSQIITDFYWLDSGHSGTHHQWPVSLNYLSLLNPVSCPRIHVHASPYQIMNQLKPQKSNDFYKFLDILSHLNLPFKKQLHFMPVDHENSESPFTNLRSKNEMICSLDYHFEILNHFMF
;
A
#
# COMPACT_ATOMS: atom_id res chain seq x y z
N MET A 1 20.82 -38.42 56.28
CA MET A 1 21.73 -38.61 55.13
C MET A 1 20.87 -39.12 53.99
N THR A 2 20.46 -38.21 53.10
CA THR A 2 20.89 -38.12 51.67
C THR A 2 20.14 -39.11 50.79
N ALA A 3 19.53 -38.78 49.64
CA ALA A 3 19.29 -37.52 48.94
C ALA A 3 18.23 -37.80 47.84
N PHE A 4 17.68 -36.70 47.31
CA PHE A 4 16.75 -36.50 46.20
C PHE A 4 16.86 -37.41 44.95
N GLU A 5 15.73 -37.70 44.28
CA GLU A 5 15.31 -36.96 43.06
C GLU A 5 13.88 -37.34 42.56
N PHE A 6 13.16 -36.32 42.09
CA PHE A 6 11.79 -36.32 41.54
C PHE A 6 11.81 -36.52 40.02
N SER A 7 10.77 -37.14 39.45
CA SER A 7 10.12 -36.67 38.21
C SER A 7 8.89 -37.52 37.87
N VAL A 8 7.69 -36.94 38.08
CA VAL A 8 6.45 -37.39 37.43
C VAL A 8 5.73 -36.16 36.87
N THR A 9 5.13 -36.35 35.70
CA THR A 9 3.93 -35.70 35.14
C THR A 9 4.07 -34.63 34.05
N SER A 10 3.20 -34.82 33.05
CA SER A 10 2.57 -33.82 32.17
C SER A 10 3.28 -33.39 30.89
N GLY A 11 3.22 -34.27 29.87
CA GLY A 11 3.35 -33.88 28.46
C GLY A 11 1.96 -33.71 27.82
N LEU A 12 1.19 -32.70 28.23
CA LEU A 12 0.03 -32.24 27.47
C LEU A 12 0.54 -31.48 26.24
N TYR A 13 0.70 -32.17 25.12
CA TYR A 13 0.75 -31.52 23.82
C TYR A 13 -0.60 -30.83 23.57
N PRO A 14 -0.66 -29.52 23.31
CA PRO A 14 -1.90 -28.96 22.81
C PRO A 14 -2.09 -29.53 21.40
N LEU A 15 -3.11 -30.39 21.26
CA LEU A 15 -3.75 -30.68 19.98
C LEU A 15 -4.07 -29.33 19.32
N ARG A 16 -3.24 -28.90 18.37
CA ARG A 16 -3.58 -27.78 17.49
C ARG A 16 -4.79 -28.22 16.67
N LEU A 17 -5.97 -27.86 17.16
CA LEU A 17 -7.16 -27.75 16.33
C LEU A 17 -6.79 -26.81 15.18
N ASN A 18 -6.59 -27.38 13.99
CA ASN A 18 -6.59 -26.65 12.73
C ASN A 18 -8.00 -26.09 12.52
N PHE A 19 -8.36 -25.04 13.28
CA PHE A 19 -9.44 -24.16 12.89
C PHE A 19 -8.97 -23.46 11.63
N LYS A 20 -9.35 -24.02 10.48
CA LYS A 20 -9.30 -23.33 9.20
C LYS A 20 -10.18 -22.09 9.37
N MET A 21 -9.56 -20.96 9.72
CA MET A 21 -10.32 -19.73 9.96
C MET A 21 -11.08 -19.41 8.68
N CYS A 22 -12.40 -19.35 8.78
CA CYS A 22 -13.25 -19.06 7.63
C CYS A 22 -13.01 -17.60 7.20
N LEU A 23 -12.48 -17.43 6.00
CA LEU A 23 -12.26 -16.11 5.41
C LEU A 23 -13.60 -15.52 4.96
N ILE A 24 -13.83 -14.27 5.35
CA ILE A 24 -14.97 -13.46 4.96
C ILE A 24 -14.49 -12.46 3.94
N LYS A 25 -15.08 -12.53 2.74
CA LYS A 25 -14.89 -11.57 1.65
C LYS A 25 -16.17 -10.75 1.48
N ARG A 26 -16.06 -9.43 1.42
CA ARG A 26 -17.20 -8.53 1.17
C ARG A 26 -16.83 -7.38 0.25
N GLU A 27 -17.67 -7.13 -0.74
CA GLU A 27 -17.63 -5.94 -1.57
C GLU A 27 -18.55 -4.87 -0.98
N LEU A 28 -17.96 -3.92 -0.27
CA LEU A 28 -18.64 -2.82 0.37
C LEU A 28 -18.77 -1.67 -0.63
N LYS A 29 -19.76 -1.77 -1.52
CA LYS A 29 -19.99 -0.76 -2.56
C LYS A 29 -20.35 0.61 -1.99
N ASN A 30 -19.98 1.70 -2.66
CA ASN A 30 -20.44 3.06 -2.35
C ASN A 30 -20.21 3.52 -0.90
N CYS A 31 -19.13 3.07 -0.26
CA CYS A 31 -18.74 3.53 1.07
C CYS A 31 -18.47 5.04 1.04
N VAL A 32 -19.04 5.76 2.00
CA VAL A 32 -18.98 7.22 2.05
C VAL A 32 -17.68 7.66 2.72
N GLY A 33 -16.88 8.46 2.02
CA GLY A 33 -15.72 9.16 2.57
C GLY A 33 -15.99 10.65 2.77
N TYR A 34 -14.91 11.43 2.83
CA TYR A 34 -14.97 12.88 3.04
C TYR A 34 -15.75 13.61 1.94
N LEU A 35 -16.49 14.66 2.31
CA LEU A 35 -17.37 15.44 1.44
C LEU A 35 -18.38 14.60 0.64
N LYS A 36 -18.89 13.52 1.25
CA LYS A 36 -19.84 12.57 0.64
C LYS A 36 -19.32 11.88 -0.63
N LYS A 37 -18.02 12.00 -0.95
CA LYS A 37 -17.37 11.25 -2.02
C LYS A 37 -17.43 9.75 -1.69
N ARG A 38 -17.46 8.90 -2.70
CA ARG A 38 -17.68 7.45 -2.52
C ARG A 38 -16.61 6.61 -3.20
N ASN A 39 -16.21 5.54 -2.51
CA ASN A 39 -15.40 4.47 -3.08
C ASN A 39 -16.06 3.14 -2.77
N ASP A 40 -15.80 2.17 -3.62
CA ASP A 40 -15.98 0.79 -3.23
C ASP A 40 -14.77 0.31 -2.42
N VAL A 41 -15.04 -0.53 -1.43
CA VAL A 41 -14.02 -1.16 -0.60
C VAL A 41 -14.21 -2.66 -0.60
N ILE A 42 -13.17 -3.44 -0.90
CA ILE A 42 -13.20 -4.89 -0.74
C ILE A 42 -12.57 -5.22 0.61
N PHE A 43 -13.32 -5.94 1.44
CA PHE A 43 -12.84 -6.48 2.70
C PHE A 43 -12.51 -7.96 2.55
N LEU A 44 -11.38 -8.39 3.11
CA LEU A 44 -11.04 -9.78 3.34
C LEU A 44 -10.44 -9.95 4.74
N GLY A 45 -10.99 -10.86 5.55
CA GLY A 45 -10.49 -11.12 6.90
C GLY A 45 -11.23 -12.27 7.57
N THR A 46 -11.13 -12.36 8.90
CA THR A 46 -11.83 -13.38 9.68
C THR A 46 -12.87 -12.73 10.61
N LYS A 47 -13.61 -13.53 11.37
CA LYS A 47 -14.50 -12.98 12.41
C LYS A 47 -13.74 -12.50 13.66
N VAL A 48 -12.47 -12.86 13.80
CA VAL A 48 -11.67 -12.58 15.00
C VAL A 48 -11.08 -11.18 14.91
N ASN A 49 -10.78 -10.57 16.07
CA ASN A 49 -10.14 -9.25 16.13
C ASN A 49 -8.87 -9.24 15.26
N PRO A 50 -8.70 -8.22 14.40
CA PRO A 50 -7.47 -8.10 13.62
C PRO A 50 -6.29 -7.71 14.51
N THR A 51 -5.11 -8.23 14.18
CA THR A 51 -3.84 -7.76 14.76
C THR A 51 -3.25 -6.61 13.95
N VAL A 52 -3.68 -6.46 12.70
CA VAL A 52 -3.27 -5.40 11.77
C VAL A 52 -4.34 -5.20 10.71
N ASN A 53 -4.44 -3.97 10.19
CA ASN A 53 -5.20 -3.65 8.99
C ASN A 53 -4.23 -3.36 7.83
N LEU A 54 -4.33 -4.13 6.76
CA LEU A 54 -3.62 -3.89 5.50
C LEU A 54 -4.56 -3.09 4.59
N VAL A 55 -4.19 -1.87 4.23
CA VAL A 55 -5.00 -1.01 3.36
C VAL A 55 -4.27 -0.84 2.04
N TYR A 56 -4.89 -1.29 0.96
CA TYR A 56 -4.26 -1.41 -0.36
C TYR A 56 -4.90 -0.50 -1.40
N PHE A 57 -4.05 0.15 -2.20
CA PHE A 57 -4.40 0.92 -3.39
C PHE A 57 -3.73 0.29 -4.60
N GLY A 58 -4.54 -0.22 -5.54
CA GLY A 58 -4.08 -0.89 -6.75
C GLY A 58 -3.59 0.05 -7.85
N GLY A 59 -3.06 -0.57 -8.88
CA GLY A 59 -2.52 0.07 -10.07
C GLY A 59 -3.53 0.31 -11.18
N ASP A 60 -3.02 0.81 -12.31
CA ASP A 60 -3.71 0.66 -13.58
C ASP A 60 -4.02 -0.83 -13.83
N VAL A 61 -5.06 -1.12 -14.61
CA VAL A 61 -5.60 -2.45 -14.94
C VAL A 61 -6.27 -3.19 -13.78
N GLN A 62 -5.85 -3.02 -12.52
CA GLN A 62 -6.42 -3.75 -11.36
C GLN A 62 -7.83 -3.27 -10.98
N ASP A 63 -8.83 -3.97 -11.45
CA ASP A 63 -10.24 -3.75 -11.09
C ASP A 63 -10.85 -5.05 -10.55
N TYR A 64 -12.16 -5.05 -10.31
CA TYR A 64 -12.93 -6.26 -10.09
C TYR A 64 -12.72 -7.25 -11.23
N GLU A 65 -12.70 -8.54 -10.91
CA GLU A 65 -12.56 -9.62 -11.89
C GLU A 65 -13.57 -9.48 -13.04
N TYR A 66 -14.83 -9.19 -12.71
CA TYR A 66 -15.89 -9.04 -13.69
C TYR A 66 -15.72 -7.81 -14.59
N ASN A 67 -15.01 -6.76 -14.15
CA ASN A 67 -14.69 -5.60 -15.00
C ASN A 67 -13.49 -5.88 -15.90
N MET A 68 -12.46 -6.54 -15.36
CA MET A 68 -11.25 -6.88 -16.12
C MET A 68 -11.54 -7.87 -17.26
N SER A 69 -12.44 -8.82 -17.04
CA SER A 69 -12.82 -9.83 -18.05
C SER A 69 -13.50 -9.24 -19.30
N GLN A 70 -14.05 -8.03 -19.23
CA GLN A 70 -14.74 -7.39 -20.37
C GLN A 70 -13.78 -6.81 -21.42
N ASN A 71 -12.49 -6.69 -21.10
CA ASN A 71 -11.49 -6.07 -21.98
C ASN A 71 -10.34 -7.05 -22.23
N ASN A 72 -10.08 -7.39 -23.49
CA ASN A 72 -9.03 -8.33 -23.90
C ASN A 72 -7.64 -7.98 -23.35
N PHE A 73 -7.30 -6.70 -23.22
CA PHE A 73 -6.02 -6.27 -22.64
C PHE A 73 -5.98 -6.54 -21.14
N ASN A 74 -6.99 -6.11 -20.38
CA ASN A 74 -7.05 -6.31 -18.94
C ASN A 74 -7.18 -7.79 -18.55
N ASN A 75 -7.91 -8.57 -19.35
CA ASN A 75 -8.16 -9.98 -19.12
C ASN A 75 -6.86 -10.82 -19.10
N GLN A 76 -5.80 -10.38 -19.78
CA GLN A 76 -4.48 -11.03 -19.71
C GLN A 76 -3.88 -10.97 -18.31
N TYR A 77 -4.28 -9.98 -17.51
CA TYR A 77 -3.81 -9.74 -16.15
C TYR A 77 -4.89 -10.06 -15.10
N ILE A 78 -5.94 -10.82 -15.46
CA ILE A 78 -7.10 -11.06 -14.59
C ILE A 78 -6.74 -11.69 -13.24
N ARG A 79 -5.66 -12.47 -13.16
CA ARG A 79 -5.14 -13.03 -11.88
C ARG A 79 -4.69 -11.96 -10.87
N TRP A 80 -4.53 -10.72 -11.32
CA TRP A 80 -4.16 -9.56 -10.51
C TRP A 80 -5.35 -8.65 -10.20
N ASN A 81 -6.58 -9.15 -10.36
CA ASN A 81 -7.78 -8.46 -9.92
C ASN A 81 -7.71 -8.11 -8.42
N LEU A 82 -8.56 -7.18 -7.99
CA LEU A 82 -8.51 -6.65 -6.62
C LEU A 82 -8.83 -7.71 -5.58
N GLU A 83 -9.69 -8.67 -5.91
CA GLU A 83 -10.13 -9.75 -5.05
C GLU A 83 -9.01 -10.77 -4.78
N ASP A 84 -8.34 -11.23 -5.84
CA ASP A 84 -7.21 -12.15 -5.76
C ASP A 84 -6.01 -11.46 -5.13
N THR A 85 -5.82 -10.16 -5.39
CA THR A 85 -4.81 -9.35 -4.71
C THR A 85 -5.07 -9.31 -3.20
N ALA A 86 -6.33 -9.16 -2.76
CA ALA A 86 -6.67 -9.22 -1.33
C ALA A 86 -6.32 -10.57 -0.72
N GLN A 87 -6.66 -11.67 -1.41
CA GLN A 87 -6.34 -13.02 -0.97
C GLN A 87 -4.84 -13.24 -0.87
N ASN A 88 -4.08 -12.77 -1.87
CA ASN A 88 -2.64 -12.87 -1.90
C ASN A 88 -2.00 -12.11 -0.72
N LEU A 89 -2.42 -10.86 -0.46
CA LEU A 89 -1.94 -10.08 0.68
C LEU A 89 -2.22 -10.79 2.01
N TYR A 90 -3.43 -11.33 2.20
CA TYR A 90 -3.79 -12.06 3.41
C TYR A 90 -2.89 -13.30 3.63
N VAL A 91 -2.74 -14.13 2.59
CA VAL A 91 -1.95 -15.37 2.66
C VAL A 91 -0.48 -15.06 2.89
N ARG A 92 0.09 -14.10 2.16
CA ARG A 92 1.51 -13.74 2.31
C ARG A 92 1.79 -13.14 3.68
N PHE A 93 0.91 -12.29 4.20
CA PHE A 93 1.09 -11.70 5.52
C PHE A 93 1.00 -12.76 6.64
N THR A 94 0.00 -13.64 6.60
CA THR A 94 -0.16 -14.73 7.59
C THR A 94 0.97 -15.76 7.52
N ASN A 95 1.50 -16.05 6.33
CA ASN A 95 2.68 -16.92 6.18
C ASN A 95 3.94 -16.30 6.80
N HIS A 96 4.11 -14.98 6.66
CA HIS A 96 5.26 -14.26 7.22
C HIS A 96 5.13 -14.05 8.74
N PHE A 97 3.93 -13.74 9.22
CA PHE A 97 3.62 -13.50 10.64
C PHE A 97 2.59 -14.52 11.13
N ARG A 98 3.07 -15.72 11.54
CA ARG A 98 2.23 -16.90 11.83
C ARG A 98 1.14 -16.69 12.89
N ASP A 99 1.38 -15.81 13.86
CA ASP A 99 0.44 -15.52 14.96
C ASP A 99 -0.38 -14.23 14.70
N SER A 100 -0.39 -13.74 13.46
CA SER A 100 -1.15 -12.56 13.07
C SER A 100 -2.50 -12.91 12.44
N ASN A 101 -3.47 -12.01 12.58
CA ASN A 101 -4.75 -12.04 11.91
C ASN A 101 -4.95 -10.71 11.16
N PRO A 102 -4.51 -10.59 9.90
CA PRO A 102 -4.66 -9.36 9.14
C PRO A 102 -6.09 -9.21 8.63
N HIS A 103 -6.63 -7.99 8.71
CA HIS A 103 -7.79 -7.59 7.92
C HIS A 103 -7.32 -6.77 6.73
N VAL A 104 -7.71 -7.17 5.52
CA VAL A 104 -7.32 -6.55 4.26
C VAL A 104 -8.45 -5.68 3.73
N TRP A 105 -8.13 -4.44 3.38
CA TRP A 105 -9.03 -3.41 2.88
C TRP A 105 -8.50 -2.91 1.54
N ILE A 106 -9.09 -3.35 0.45
CA ILE A 106 -8.77 -2.83 -0.89
C ILE A 106 -9.63 -1.62 -1.18
N ILE A 107 -9.02 -0.47 -1.42
CA ILE A 107 -9.74 0.73 -1.85
C ILE A 107 -9.63 0.85 -3.37
N ARG A 108 -10.76 0.61 -4.03
CA ARG A 108 -10.86 0.72 -5.49
C ARG A 108 -10.80 2.19 -5.92
N ALA A 109 -10.13 2.47 -7.04
CA ALA A 109 -10.20 3.79 -7.67
C ALA A 109 -11.65 4.17 -8.00
N SER A 110 -12.02 5.42 -7.71
CA SER A 110 -13.39 5.91 -7.91
C SER A 110 -13.68 6.29 -9.36
N HIS A 111 -12.64 6.47 -10.18
CA HIS A 111 -12.75 6.81 -11.59
C HIS A 111 -11.75 6.02 -12.44
N TRP A 112 -12.13 5.72 -13.68
CA TRP A 112 -11.35 4.92 -14.62
C TRP A 112 -11.37 5.57 -16.00
N ILE A 113 -10.20 5.74 -16.62
CA ILE A 113 -10.07 6.18 -18.01
C ILE A 113 -9.84 4.96 -18.89
N SER A 114 -10.63 4.82 -19.96
CA SER A 114 -10.58 3.68 -20.89
C SER A 114 -10.61 2.32 -20.18
N ASN A 115 -11.33 2.24 -19.05
CA ASN A 115 -11.46 1.05 -18.19
C ASN A 115 -10.14 0.44 -17.71
N SER A 116 -9.02 1.18 -17.78
CA SER A 116 -7.68 0.62 -17.51
C SER A 116 -6.79 1.56 -16.72
N ILE A 117 -7.00 2.87 -16.80
CA ILE A 117 -6.19 3.84 -16.04
C ILE A 117 -6.95 4.22 -14.77
N ALA A 118 -6.38 3.92 -13.62
CA ALA A 118 -6.98 4.17 -12.32
C ALA A 118 -6.80 5.64 -11.90
N CYS A 119 -7.90 6.29 -11.49
CA CYS A 119 -7.88 7.67 -11.01
C CYS A 119 -8.51 7.76 -9.62
N TYR A 120 -7.67 8.05 -8.62
CA TYR A 120 -8.06 8.20 -7.21
C TYR A 120 -8.55 9.62 -6.90
N VAL A 121 -9.50 10.13 -7.70
CA VAL A 121 -9.98 11.53 -7.68
C VAL A 121 -10.59 11.98 -6.34
N ASN A 122 -10.89 11.02 -5.47
CA ASN A 122 -11.39 11.30 -4.12
C ASN A 122 -10.28 11.65 -3.13
N PHE A 123 -9.05 11.22 -3.39
CA PHE A 123 -7.87 11.47 -2.56
C PHE A 123 -7.09 12.70 -3.04
N MET A 124 -6.97 12.87 -4.35
CA MET A 124 -6.18 13.94 -4.96
C MET A 124 -6.67 14.29 -6.37
N PRO A 125 -6.35 15.47 -6.92
CA PRO A 125 -6.75 15.85 -8.27
C PRO A 125 -5.95 15.10 -9.35
N PHE A 126 -6.58 14.93 -10.52
CA PHE A 126 -5.98 14.30 -11.70
C PHE A 126 -6.29 15.13 -12.95
N THR A 127 -5.40 15.11 -13.93
CA THR A 127 -5.70 15.62 -15.28
C THR A 127 -6.72 14.73 -15.99
N LYS A 128 -7.27 15.22 -17.11
CA LYS A 128 -8.15 14.42 -18.00
C LYS A 128 -7.46 13.17 -18.57
N SER A 129 -6.13 13.18 -18.66
CA SER A 129 -5.31 12.03 -19.09
C SER A 129 -4.89 11.12 -17.92
N GLY A 130 -5.42 11.38 -16.72
CA GLY A 130 -5.15 10.57 -15.54
C GLY A 130 -3.79 10.82 -14.91
N VAL A 131 -3.13 11.96 -15.14
CA VAL A 131 -1.88 12.30 -14.44
C VAL A 131 -2.24 12.88 -13.05
N PRO A 132 -1.72 12.33 -11.94
CA PRO A 132 -1.94 12.91 -10.61
C PRO A 132 -1.33 14.31 -10.53
N LEU A 133 -2.05 15.22 -9.89
CA LEU A 133 -1.63 16.59 -9.68
C LEU A 133 -1.29 16.79 -8.21
N PHE A 134 0.00 16.85 -7.91
CA PHE A 134 0.50 17.24 -6.59
C PHE A 134 0.55 18.77 -6.56
N GLU A 135 -0.39 19.40 -5.84
CA GLU A 135 -0.44 20.87 -5.72
C GLU A 135 0.78 21.33 -4.90
N ASN A 136 1.58 22.27 -5.44
CA ASN A 136 2.81 22.72 -4.77
C ASN A 136 2.57 23.65 -3.57
N ASP A 137 1.37 24.20 -3.41
CA ASP A 137 1.10 25.23 -2.39
C ASP A 137 -0.07 24.92 -1.44
N ASP A 138 -0.77 23.77 -1.59
CA ASP A 138 -2.09 23.56 -0.98
C ASP A 138 -2.39 22.14 -0.44
N ILE A 139 -1.39 21.26 -0.30
CA ILE A 139 -1.54 19.97 0.44
C ILE A 139 -2.04 20.17 1.90
N CYS A 140 -2.08 21.43 2.36
CA CYS A 140 -2.82 21.89 3.54
C CYS A 140 -4.31 21.47 3.59
N LYS A 141 -4.93 21.00 2.50
CA LYS A 141 -6.34 20.59 2.51
C LYS A 141 -6.60 19.26 3.23
N MET A 142 -5.58 18.47 3.61
CA MET A 142 -5.73 17.18 4.32
C MET A 142 -6.79 16.25 3.69
N THR A 143 -7.00 16.35 2.37
CA THR A 143 -8.13 15.72 1.68
C THR A 143 -7.95 14.22 1.64
N GLY A 144 -6.73 13.73 1.37
CA GLY A 144 -6.42 12.30 1.32
C GLY A 144 -6.65 11.62 2.67
N MET A 145 -6.12 12.20 3.74
CA MET A 145 -6.22 11.73 5.13
C MET A 145 -7.65 11.83 5.66
N MET A 146 -8.36 12.93 5.42
CA MET A 146 -9.78 13.04 5.78
C MET A 146 -10.62 12.00 5.03
N HIS A 147 -10.37 11.85 3.72
CA HIS A 147 -11.09 10.88 2.92
C HIS A 147 -10.83 9.44 3.39
N LEU A 148 -9.57 9.08 3.62
CA LEU A 148 -9.18 7.77 4.16
C LEU A 148 -9.85 7.49 5.50
N SER A 149 -9.78 8.44 6.43
CA SER A 149 -10.38 8.32 7.77
C SER A 149 -11.87 8.07 7.73
N CYS A 150 -12.62 8.90 6.98
CA CYS A 150 -14.06 8.75 6.82
C CYS A 150 -14.42 7.44 6.10
N LEU A 151 -13.71 7.13 5.01
CA LEU A 151 -14.00 5.96 4.18
C LEU A 151 -13.82 4.66 4.95
N LEU A 152 -12.67 4.48 5.61
CA LEU A 152 -12.37 3.29 6.40
C LEU A 152 -13.36 3.11 7.56
N SER A 153 -13.70 4.21 8.26
CA SER A 153 -14.66 4.16 9.35
C SER A 153 -16.07 3.77 8.90
N ASN A 154 -16.51 4.29 7.75
CA ASN A 154 -17.82 3.97 7.21
C ASN A 154 -17.86 2.59 6.52
N ALA A 155 -16.75 2.14 5.92
CA ALA A 155 -16.60 0.78 5.43
C ALA A 155 -16.67 -0.23 6.59
N ALA A 156 -15.95 0.02 7.69
CA ALA A 156 -16.03 -0.80 8.89
C ALA A 156 -17.45 -0.87 9.47
N LYS A 157 -18.16 0.26 9.57
CA LYS A 157 -19.58 0.28 9.98
C LYS A 157 -20.46 -0.53 9.03
N LYS A 158 -20.26 -0.39 7.72
CA LYS A 158 -21.02 -1.14 6.71
C LYS A 158 -20.78 -2.64 6.83
N LEU A 159 -19.53 -3.04 7.09
CA LEU A 159 -19.15 -4.43 7.33
C LEU A 159 -19.83 -4.99 8.60
N LEU A 160 -19.77 -4.26 9.71
CA LEU A 160 -20.43 -4.65 10.97
C LEU A 160 -21.95 -4.83 10.82
N ASN A 161 -22.57 -4.06 9.93
CA ASN A 161 -24.00 -4.16 9.65
C ASN A 161 -24.38 -5.35 8.76
N CYS A 162 -23.47 -5.84 7.89
CA CYS A 162 -23.76 -6.98 7.01
C CYS A 162 -23.19 -8.31 7.53
N GLU A 163 -22.18 -8.30 8.39
CA GLU A 163 -21.51 -9.49 8.90
C GLU A 163 -21.72 -9.70 10.40
N ALA A 164 -22.66 -10.59 10.74
CA ALA A 164 -22.92 -10.93 12.13
C ALA A 164 -21.67 -11.52 12.83
N ASN A 165 -21.38 -10.99 14.01
CA ASN A 165 -20.28 -11.37 14.90
C ASN A 165 -18.87 -11.12 14.35
N ILE A 166 -18.72 -10.31 13.29
CA ILE A 166 -17.39 -9.88 12.85
C ILE A 166 -16.78 -8.90 13.86
N GLN A 167 -15.55 -9.15 14.26
CA GLN A 167 -14.77 -8.18 15.01
C GLN A 167 -14.00 -7.29 14.03
N CYS A 168 -14.27 -6.00 14.01
CA CYS A 168 -13.63 -5.07 13.08
C CYS A 168 -13.24 -3.79 13.81
N GLN A 169 -11.94 -3.47 13.83
CA GLN A 169 -11.41 -2.29 14.52
C GLN A 169 -10.41 -1.57 13.61
N ILE A 170 -10.75 -0.33 13.23
CA ILE A 170 -9.93 0.49 12.31
C ILE A 170 -9.30 1.71 12.97
N SER A 171 -9.66 2.00 14.23
CA SER A 171 -9.21 3.17 14.99
C SER A 171 -8.16 2.87 16.06
N THR A 172 -7.92 1.60 16.38
CA THR A 172 -7.05 1.15 17.47
C THR A 172 -5.99 0.15 17.01
N ILE A 173 -6.25 -0.56 15.90
CA ILE A 173 -5.38 -1.59 15.37
C ILE A 173 -4.43 -0.97 14.34
N PRO A 174 -3.12 -1.31 14.37
CA PRO A 174 -2.14 -0.77 13.43
C PRO A 174 -2.57 -0.89 11.97
N ILE A 175 -2.34 0.17 11.20
CA ILE A 175 -2.58 0.24 9.76
C ILE A 175 -1.25 0.20 9.03
N ARG A 176 -1.18 -0.62 7.99
CA ARG A 176 -0.10 -0.61 7.00
C ARG A 176 -0.69 -0.23 5.65
N LEU A 177 -0.19 0.85 5.07
CA LEU A 177 -0.64 1.37 3.78
C LEU A 177 0.21 0.80 2.66
N ILE A 178 -0.42 0.24 1.64
CA ILE A 178 0.25 -0.42 0.52
C ILE A 178 -0.27 0.22 -0.77
N GLY A 179 0.64 0.80 -1.54
CA GLY A 179 0.36 1.36 -2.85
C GLY A 179 1.10 0.54 -3.88
N PHE A 180 0.41 0.14 -4.94
CA PHE A 180 1.03 -0.50 -6.08
C PHE A 180 0.83 0.36 -7.32
N SER A 181 1.90 0.57 -8.09
CA SER A 181 1.82 1.27 -9.38
C SER A 181 1.15 2.64 -9.22
N LYS A 182 0.00 2.86 -9.88
CA LYS A 182 -0.83 4.05 -9.75
C LYS A 182 -1.26 4.37 -8.32
N GLY A 183 -1.58 3.38 -7.50
CA GLY A 183 -1.98 3.55 -6.11
C GLY A 183 -0.90 4.19 -5.23
N CYS A 184 0.37 4.14 -5.65
CA CYS A 184 1.47 4.83 -4.98
C CYS A 184 1.29 6.36 -4.96
N CYS A 185 0.58 6.97 -5.91
CA CYS A 185 0.35 8.41 -5.86
C CYS A 185 -0.53 8.81 -4.65
N VAL A 186 -1.45 7.94 -4.26
CA VAL A 186 -2.27 8.11 -3.04
C VAL A 186 -1.38 8.03 -1.81
N LEU A 187 -0.43 7.09 -1.76
CA LEU A 187 0.53 7.03 -0.65
C LEU A 187 1.42 8.26 -0.59
N THR A 188 1.89 8.76 -1.74
CA THR A 188 2.69 9.99 -1.80
C THR A 188 1.90 11.18 -1.25
N GLU A 189 0.63 11.34 -1.65
CA GLU A 189 -0.25 12.38 -1.12
C GLU A 189 -0.42 12.23 0.40
N ILE A 190 -0.78 11.03 0.87
CA ILE A 190 -0.97 10.75 2.30
C ILE A 190 0.32 11.00 3.10
N LEU A 191 1.50 10.65 2.57
CA LEU A 191 2.77 10.91 3.24
C LEU A 191 3.06 12.40 3.39
N TYR A 192 2.77 13.19 2.36
CA TYR A 192 2.91 14.64 2.41
C TYR A 192 1.92 15.26 3.40
N GLU A 193 0.66 14.84 3.40
CA GLU A 193 -0.32 15.29 4.40
C GLU A 193 0.08 14.88 5.83
N PHE A 194 0.57 13.65 6.00
CA PHE A 194 1.08 13.13 7.26
C PHE A 194 2.26 13.95 7.80
N SER A 195 3.15 14.44 6.94
CA SER A 195 4.31 15.22 7.37
C SER A 195 3.90 16.58 7.93
N VAL A 196 2.84 17.20 7.39
CA VAL A 196 2.23 18.41 7.94
C VAL A 196 1.68 18.14 9.34
N LEU A 197 0.93 17.04 9.52
CA LEU A 197 0.41 16.62 10.84
C LEU A 197 1.54 16.34 11.85
N SER A 198 2.68 15.84 11.38
CA SER A 198 3.86 15.57 12.22
C SER A 198 4.54 16.86 12.69
N ARG A 199 4.68 17.87 11.82
CA ARG A 199 5.21 19.20 12.17
C ARG A 199 4.36 19.90 13.21
N SER A 200 3.05 19.82 13.04
CA SER A 200 2.03 20.42 13.90
C SER A 200 2.10 19.99 15.37
N LYS A 201 2.74 18.86 15.70
CA LYS A 201 3.02 18.45 17.09
C LYS A 201 4.23 19.18 17.71
N LYS A 202 5.09 19.80 16.89
CA LYS A 202 6.32 20.51 17.33
C LYS A 202 6.14 22.03 17.48
N LEU A 203 5.13 22.63 16.85
CA LEU A 203 4.83 24.06 16.97
C LEU A 203 3.37 24.26 17.40
N PRO A 204 3.09 24.97 18.51
CA PRO A 204 1.74 25.42 18.83
C PRO A 204 1.40 26.60 17.91
N THR A 205 1.10 26.32 16.64
CA THR A 205 0.62 27.29 15.66
C THR A 205 -0.76 26.90 15.16
N ASP A 206 -1.55 27.89 14.77
CA ASP A 206 -2.96 27.80 14.35
C ASP A 206 -3.26 26.81 13.20
N SER A 207 -2.26 26.24 12.52
CA SER A 207 -2.44 25.29 11.41
C SER A 207 -3.08 23.94 11.80
N VAL A 208 -3.11 23.59 13.09
CA VAL A 208 -3.81 22.38 13.59
C VAL A 208 -5.27 22.66 13.97
N LYS A 209 -5.64 23.94 14.11
CA LYS A 209 -7.02 24.32 14.44
C LYS A 209 -7.91 24.00 13.25
N GLY A 210 -8.53 22.82 13.29
CA GLY A 210 -9.46 22.35 12.26
C GLY A 210 -9.28 20.90 11.83
N VAL A 211 -8.18 20.23 12.18
CA VAL A 211 -8.01 18.80 11.86
C VAL A 211 -8.89 17.95 12.79
N PRO A 212 -9.81 17.12 12.28
CA PRO A 212 -10.67 16.28 13.12
C PRO A 212 -9.85 15.29 13.97
N ALA A 213 -10.25 15.08 15.22
CA ALA A 213 -9.58 14.13 16.14
C ALA A 213 -9.44 12.72 15.54
N GLN A 214 -10.40 12.30 14.72
CA GLN A 214 -10.36 11.02 14.01
C GLN A 214 -9.16 10.91 13.05
N VAL A 215 -8.82 11.99 12.35
CA VAL A 215 -7.67 12.02 11.43
C VAL A 215 -6.36 11.99 12.20
N LEU A 216 -6.31 12.69 13.34
CA LEU A 216 -5.17 12.61 14.26
C LEU A 216 -4.99 11.19 14.80
N GLY A 217 -6.07 10.54 15.22
CA GLY A 217 -6.05 9.14 15.65
C GLY A 217 -5.58 8.19 14.55
N LEU A 218 -6.08 8.36 13.33
CA LEU A 218 -5.64 7.58 12.17
C LEU A 218 -4.13 7.72 11.94
N SER A 219 -3.60 8.95 11.95
CA SER A 219 -2.16 9.17 11.76
C SER A 219 -1.30 8.49 12.83
N GLN A 220 -1.79 8.31 14.05
CA GLN A 220 -1.04 7.65 15.12
C GLN A 220 -0.96 6.14 14.97
N ILE A 221 -1.90 5.52 14.27
CA ILE A 221 -1.96 4.06 14.08
C ILE A 221 -1.42 3.61 12.71
N ILE A 222 -1.11 4.54 11.79
CA ILE A 222 -0.37 4.22 10.56
C ILE A 222 1.08 3.91 10.94
N THR A 223 1.53 2.69 10.66
CA THR A 223 2.82 2.15 11.12
C THR A 223 3.81 1.92 10.00
N ASP A 224 3.31 1.67 8.78
CA ASP A 224 4.13 1.34 7.62
C ASP A 224 3.49 1.90 6.34
N PHE A 225 4.35 2.30 5.40
CA PHE A 225 3.99 2.57 4.00
C PHE A 225 4.81 1.68 3.08
N TYR A 226 4.18 1.03 2.11
CA TYR A 226 4.83 0.21 1.09
C TYR A 226 4.55 0.81 -0.28
N TRP A 227 5.58 1.38 -0.90
CA TRP A 227 5.55 1.72 -2.33
C TRP A 227 6.01 0.50 -3.11
N LEU A 228 5.08 -0.11 -3.83
CA LEU A 228 5.31 -1.25 -4.70
C LEU A 228 5.31 -0.79 -6.16
N ASP A 229 6.49 -0.67 -6.73
CA ASP A 229 6.73 -0.35 -8.12
C ASP A 229 5.99 0.92 -8.59
N SER A 230 6.24 2.02 -7.90
CA SER A 230 5.58 3.30 -8.13
C SER A 230 5.83 3.83 -9.54
N GLY A 231 4.78 4.36 -10.17
CA GLY A 231 4.90 5.05 -11.44
C GLY A 231 3.56 5.45 -12.04
N HIS A 232 3.58 6.50 -12.86
CA HIS A 232 2.42 6.96 -13.61
C HIS A 232 2.85 7.62 -14.95
N SER A 233 1.90 8.15 -15.70
CA SER A 233 2.11 8.82 -16.99
C SER A 233 2.63 10.26 -16.88
N GLY A 234 2.94 10.73 -15.67
CA GLY A 234 3.46 12.08 -15.43
C GLY A 234 4.98 12.17 -15.53
N THR A 235 5.51 13.36 -15.29
CA THR A 235 6.96 13.65 -15.39
C THR A 235 7.64 13.88 -14.06
N HIS A 236 6.88 14.12 -12.98
CA HIS A 236 7.38 14.37 -11.64
C HIS A 236 6.58 13.56 -10.63
N HIS A 237 7.10 13.45 -9.41
CA HIS A 237 6.47 12.74 -8.30
C HIS A 237 6.13 11.28 -8.63
N GLN A 238 6.98 10.64 -9.46
CA GLN A 238 6.93 9.19 -9.64
C GLN A 238 7.19 8.49 -8.31
N TRP A 239 8.01 9.11 -7.46
CA TRP A 239 8.25 8.77 -6.07
C TRP A 239 8.15 10.04 -5.21
N PRO A 240 8.01 9.94 -3.88
CA PRO A 240 8.00 11.11 -3.02
C PRO A 240 9.34 11.86 -3.09
N VAL A 241 9.35 13.08 -3.62
CA VAL A 241 10.57 13.87 -3.86
C VAL A 241 10.50 15.32 -3.37
N SER A 242 9.38 15.72 -2.77
CA SER A 242 9.20 17.08 -2.26
C SER A 242 9.83 17.23 -0.87
N LEU A 243 10.98 17.90 -0.81
CA LEU A 243 11.66 18.22 0.44
C LEU A 243 10.82 19.15 1.35
N ASN A 244 9.94 19.97 0.77
CA ASN A 244 9.03 20.85 1.53
C ASN A 244 8.16 20.05 2.52
N TYR A 245 7.80 18.81 2.15
CA TYR A 245 7.02 17.92 3.00
C TYR A 245 7.89 16.92 3.73
N LEU A 246 8.83 16.26 3.05
CA LEU A 246 9.60 15.17 3.67
C LEU A 246 10.49 15.65 4.82
N SER A 247 11.02 16.88 4.75
CA SER A 247 11.80 17.48 5.84
C SER A 247 11.00 17.75 7.13
N LEU A 248 9.66 17.68 7.07
CA LEU A 248 8.78 17.85 8.22
C LEU A 248 8.62 16.56 9.04
N LEU A 249 8.99 15.41 8.47
CA LEU A 249 8.91 14.11 9.15
C LEU A 249 9.92 14.05 10.29
N ASN A 250 9.51 13.42 11.40
CA ASN A 250 10.40 13.15 12.52
C ASN A 250 10.87 11.69 12.44
N PRO A 251 12.18 11.40 12.33
CA PRO A 251 12.72 10.04 12.27
C PRO A 251 12.17 9.06 13.32
N VAL A 252 11.92 9.54 14.54
CA VAL A 252 11.47 8.69 15.67
C VAL A 252 10.00 8.30 15.55
N SER A 253 9.16 9.19 15.03
CA SER A 253 7.71 8.98 14.94
C SER A 253 7.22 8.74 13.50
N CYS A 254 8.13 8.72 12.53
CA CYS A 254 7.82 8.46 11.14
C CYS A 254 7.47 6.97 10.98
N PRO A 255 6.35 6.64 10.32
CA PRO A 255 6.04 5.27 9.92
C PRO A 255 7.17 4.69 9.08
N ARG A 256 7.39 3.38 9.16
CA ARG A 256 8.45 2.71 8.39
C ARG A 256 8.13 2.78 6.90
N ILE A 257 9.12 3.18 6.10
CA ILE A 257 8.98 3.34 4.66
C ILE A 257 9.61 2.14 3.95
N HIS A 258 8.82 1.42 3.17
CA HIS A 258 9.29 0.28 2.38
C HIS A 258 9.21 0.63 0.90
N VAL A 259 10.37 0.61 0.24
CA VAL A 259 10.54 1.05 -1.14
C VAL A 259 10.91 -0.16 -1.99
N HIS A 260 9.95 -0.65 -2.77
CA HIS A 260 10.13 -1.81 -3.65
C HIS A 260 10.02 -1.38 -5.12
N ALA A 261 11.00 -1.73 -5.95
CA ALA A 261 10.99 -1.40 -7.37
C ALA A 261 11.43 -2.58 -8.23
N SER A 262 10.93 -2.62 -9.46
CA SER A 262 11.32 -3.56 -10.51
C SER A 262 11.93 -2.81 -11.71
N PRO A 263 12.68 -3.50 -12.59
CA PRO A 263 13.17 -2.94 -13.85
C PRO A 263 12.10 -2.21 -14.67
N TYR A 264 10.85 -2.68 -14.63
CA TYR A 264 9.74 -2.04 -15.35
C TYR A 264 9.61 -0.54 -15.06
N GLN A 265 9.77 -0.12 -13.80
CA GLN A 265 9.69 1.29 -13.44
C GLN A 265 11.05 2.00 -13.53
N ILE A 266 12.15 1.36 -13.10
CA ILE A 266 13.43 2.07 -12.89
C ILE A 266 14.50 1.83 -13.97
N MET A 267 14.27 0.94 -14.94
CA MET A 267 15.20 0.68 -16.05
C MET A 267 14.63 1.07 -17.41
N ASN A 268 13.41 1.62 -17.46
CA ASN A 268 12.81 2.09 -18.69
C ASN A 268 13.48 3.39 -19.18
N GLN A 269 14.37 3.26 -20.16
CA GLN A 269 15.13 4.38 -20.74
C GLN A 269 14.25 5.45 -21.42
N LEU A 270 13.01 5.10 -21.81
CA LEU A 270 12.06 6.06 -22.37
C LEU A 270 11.38 6.93 -21.29
N LYS A 271 11.49 6.55 -20.02
CA LYS A 271 10.89 7.24 -18.87
C LYS A 271 11.90 7.43 -17.73
N PRO A 272 13.06 8.06 -17.98
CA PRO A 272 14.15 8.19 -17.01
C PRO A 272 13.75 8.97 -15.74
N GLN A 273 12.70 9.78 -15.79
CA GLN A 273 12.17 10.47 -14.61
C GLN A 273 11.79 9.52 -13.48
N LYS A 274 11.39 8.28 -13.78
CA LYS A 274 11.00 7.29 -12.77
C LYS A 274 12.18 6.82 -11.96
N SER A 275 13.30 6.51 -12.62
CA SER A 275 14.56 6.15 -11.94
C SER A 275 15.14 7.34 -11.20
N ASN A 276 15.08 8.54 -11.79
CA ASN A 276 15.59 9.75 -11.16
C ASN A 276 14.86 10.05 -9.85
N ASP A 277 13.52 10.02 -9.87
CA ASP A 277 12.71 10.22 -8.65
C ASP A 277 12.92 9.10 -7.63
N PHE A 278 13.11 7.84 -8.07
CA PHE A 278 13.40 6.71 -7.18
C PHE A 278 14.67 6.93 -6.38
N TYR A 279 15.80 7.20 -7.06
CA TYR A 279 17.08 7.41 -6.39
C TYR A 279 17.07 8.68 -5.55
N LYS A 280 16.46 9.77 -6.04
CA LYS A 280 16.27 10.99 -5.27
C LYS A 280 15.48 10.74 -3.99
N PHE A 281 14.42 9.92 -4.03
CA PHE A 281 13.66 9.59 -2.84
C PHE A 281 14.53 8.85 -1.81
N LEU A 282 15.29 7.84 -2.23
CA LEU A 282 16.21 7.11 -1.36
C LEU A 282 17.26 8.03 -0.73
N ASP A 283 17.82 8.94 -1.52
CA ASP A 283 18.77 9.93 -1.02
C ASP A 283 18.12 10.81 0.05
N ILE A 284 16.91 11.34 -0.19
CA ILE A 284 16.18 12.15 0.80
C ILE A 284 15.95 11.37 2.09
N LEU A 285 15.48 10.12 2.00
CA LEU A 285 15.22 9.27 3.17
C LEU A 285 16.51 9.06 3.99
N SER A 286 17.63 8.81 3.32
CA SER A 286 18.93 8.63 3.96
C SER A 286 19.42 9.93 4.62
N HIS A 287 19.38 11.06 3.91
CA HIS A 287 19.87 12.35 4.43
C HIS A 287 19.05 12.83 5.63
N LEU A 288 17.74 12.56 5.65
CA LEU A 288 16.86 12.92 6.75
C LEU A 288 16.84 11.87 7.88
N ASN A 289 17.62 10.78 7.78
CA ASN A 289 17.63 9.66 8.71
C ASN A 289 16.25 9.05 8.95
N LEU A 290 15.38 9.04 7.93
CA LEU A 290 14.03 8.46 8.04
C LEU A 290 14.12 6.92 8.02
N PRO A 291 13.24 6.20 8.73
CA PRO A 291 13.29 4.75 8.80
C PRO A 291 12.81 4.14 7.48
N PHE A 292 13.72 3.59 6.67
CA PHE A 292 13.33 2.93 5.42
C PHE A 292 14.05 1.61 5.13
N LYS A 293 13.39 0.78 4.31
CA LYS A 293 13.96 -0.42 3.69
C LYS A 293 13.79 -0.33 2.18
N LYS A 294 14.85 -0.67 1.44
CA LYS A 294 14.84 -0.76 -0.02
C LYS A 294 14.96 -2.22 -0.44
N GLN A 295 14.15 -2.64 -1.43
CA GLN A 295 14.32 -3.92 -2.10
C GLN A 295 14.08 -3.77 -3.61
N LEU A 296 15.07 -4.15 -4.40
CA LEU A 296 14.94 -4.24 -5.86
C LEU A 296 14.58 -5.67 -6.24
N HIS A 297 13.63 -5.83 -7.15
CA HIS A 297 13.12 -7.13 -7.58
C HIS A 297 13.49 -7.41 -9.03
N PHE A 298 13.86 -8.64 -9.34
CA PHE A 298 14.08 -9.11 -10.71
C PHE A 298 15.16 -8.34 -11.48
N MET A 299 16.07 -7.65 -10.78
CA MET A 299 17.19 -6.96 -11.42
C MET A 299 18.05 -7.96 -12.20
N PRO A 300 18.52 -7.60 -13.41
CA PRO A 300 19.45 -8.44 -14.12
C PRO A 300 20.72 -8.58 -13.28
N VAL A 301 21.27 -9.79 -13.23
CA VAL A 301 22.56 -10.04 -12.61
C VAL A 301 23.62 -9.40 -13.49
N ASP A 302 24.47 -8.54 -12.92
CA ASP A 302 25.65 -8.02 -13.60
C ASP A 302 26.58 -9.21 -13.90
N HIS A 303 26.59 -9.68 -15.15
CA HIS A 303 27.58 -10.63 -15.61
C HIS A 303 28.88 -9.89 -15.87
N GLU A 304 29.68 -9.66 -14.82
CA GLU A 304 31.01 -9.07 -14.97
C GLU A 304 32.01 -9.96 -15.73
N ASN A 305 31.65 -11.17 -16.20
CA ASN A 305 32.56 -12.05 -16.96
C ASN A 305 31.84 -12.92 -18.00
N SER A 306 31.21 -12.33 -19.03
CA SER A 306 30.99 -13.08 -20.27
C SER A 306 31.11 -12.19 -21.49
N GLU A 307 32.22 -12.31 -22.20
CA GLU A 307 32.41 -11.85 -23.57
C GLU A 307 31.43 -12.59 -24.49
N SER A 308 30.23 -12.03 -24.71
CA SER A 308 29.33 -12.44 -25.78
C SER A 308 28.43 -11.27 -26.21
N PRO A 309 28.36 -10.93 -27.50
CA PRO A 309 28.06 -9.57 -27.94
C PRO A 309 26.55 -9.30 -28.05
N PHE A 310 26.07 -8.36 -27.23
CA PHE A 310 25.02 -7.34 -27.49
C PHE A 310 23.63 -7.73 -28.05
N THR A 311 23.37 -8.97 -28.45
CA THR A 311 22.11 -9.39 -29.09
C THR A 311 21.13 -10.04 -28.12
N ASN A 312 21.60 -10.67 -27.04
CA ASN A 312 20.73 -11.29 -26.02
C ASN A 312 20.41 -10.39 -24.81
N LEU A 313 21.12 -9.28 -24.62
CA LEU A 313 20.90 -8.40 -23.47
C LEU A 313 19.68 -7.47 -23.67
N ARG A 314 19.46 -7.00 -24.91
CA ARG A 314 18.31 -6.15 -25.25
C ARG A 314 16.98 -6.89 -25.09
N SER A 315 16.87 -8.10 -25.65
CA SER A 315 15.66 -8.93 -25.52
C SER A 315 15.39 -9.32 -24.06
N LYS A 316 16.43 -9.64 -23.29
CA LYS A 316 16.32 -9.92 -21.85
C LYS A 316 15.86 -8.69 -21.05
N ASN A 317 16.38 -7.51 -21.39
CA ASN A 317 15.99 -6.24 -20.76
C ASN A 317 14.53 -5.85 -21.12
N GLU A 318 14.11 -6.07 -22.36
CA GLU A 318 12.72 -5.88 -22.79
C GLU A 318 11.75 -6.82 -22.03
N MET A 319 12.16 -8.07 -21.81
CA MET A 319 11.36 -9.05 -21.06
C MET A 319 11.18 -8.67 -19.58
N ILE A 320 12.24 -8.25 -18.88
CA ILE A 320 12.13 -7.84 -17.46
C ILE A 320 11.46 -6.48 -17.26
N CYS A 321 11.38 -5.66 -18.33
CA CYS A 321 10.61 -4.42 -18.35
C CYS A 321 9.18 -4.63 -18.86
N SER A 322 8.61 -5.82 -18.65
CA SER A 322 7.22 -6.11 -19.02
C SER A 322 6.23 -5.81 -17.89
N LEU A 323 4.95 -5.72 -18.27
CA LEU A 323 3.87 -5.55 -17.29
C LEU A 323 3.69 -6.79 -16.41
N ASP A 324 4.13 -7.98 -16.85
CA ASP A 324 4.11 -9.18 -16.01
C ASP A 324 5.03 -9.02 -14.79
N TYR A 325 6.27 -8.59 -14.99
CA TYR A 325 7.22 -8.34 -13.89
C TYR A 325 6.77 -7.18 -12.99
N HIS A 326 6.11 -6.18 -13.57
CA HIS A 326 5.47 -5.12 -12.81
C HIS A 326 4.47 -5.70 -11.79
N PHE A 327 3.56 -6.58 -12.22
CA PHE A 327 2.60 -7.20 -11.33
C PHE A 327 3.21 -8.25 -10.39
N GLU A 328 4.21 -9.02 -10.85
CA GLU A 328 4.81 -10.08 -10.04
C GLU A 328 5.44 -9.56 -8.75
N ILE A 329 5.79 -8.27 -8.67
CA ILE A 329 6.25 -7.67 -7.41
C ILE A 329 5.28 -7.95 -6.23
N LEU A 330 3.98 -8.05 -6.49
CA LEU A 330 2.94 -8.35 -5.50
C LEU A 330 3.12 -9.72 -4.84
N ASN A 331 3.77 -10.67 -5.52
CA ASN A 331 4.11 -12.00 -5.00
C ASN A 331 5.45 -12.03 -4.24
N HIS A 332 6.29 -11.02 -4.41
CA HIS A 332 7.70 -11.08 -3.96
C HIS A 332 8.08 -10.02 -2.91
N PHE A 333 7.34 -8.92 -2.75
CA PHE A 333 7.67 -7.88 -1.77
C PHE A 333 7.59 -8.39 -0.33
N MET A 334 8.57 -8.05 0.51
CA MET A 334 8.58 -8.47 1.92
C MET A 334 7.78 -7.51 2.80
N PHE A 335 7.02 -8.03 3.77
CA PHE A 335 6.29 -7.24 4.75
C PHE A 335 7.15 -6.79 5.95
#